data_AF-A0A2M9NTW5-F1
#
_entry.id   AF-A0A2M9NTW5-F1
#
_cell.length_a   1.000
_cell.length_b   1.000
_cell.length_c   1.000
_cell.angle_alpha   90.00
_cell.angle_beta   90.00
_cell.angle_gamma   90.00
#
_symmetry.space_group_name_H-M   'P 1'
#
loop_
_entity.id
_entity.type
_entity.pdbx_description
1 polymer ?
#
loop_
_entity_poly.entity_id
_entity_poly.type
_entity_poly.pdbx_seq_one_letter_code
_entity_poly.pdbx_strand_id
1 'polypeptide(L)'
;MIYADILSQMHSAISSKKASINEKIDRLVKAKHEIMEEQSMCLNEIRKIKTPELGKSWTGERSDKFEEARQDAYQVMFGVIHDDYDDYQWKIEAMITKLNAENTLLSIAGNIAQEADHLLNKGEEAFEQVESKIADLKRRLF
;
A
#
# COMPACT_ATOMS: atom_id res chain seq x y z
N MET A 1 -16.90 21.07 -29.89
CA MET A 1 -17.86 20.59 -28.86
C MET A 1 -17.52 19.17 -28.41
N ILE A 2 -17.40 18.18 -29.31
CA ILE A 2 -17.07 16.77 -28.95
C ILE A 2 -15.77 16.61 -28.14
N TYR A 3 -14.69 17.32 -28.50
CA TYR A 3 -13.41 17.19 -27.80
C TYR A 3 -13.40 17.78 -26.38
N ALA A 4 -14.20 18.82 -26.12
CA ALA A 4 -14.33 19.39 -24.78
C ALA A 4 -15.01 18.39 -23.83
N ASP A 5 -16.07 17.71 -24.31
CA ASP A 5 -16.76 16.68 -23.53
C ASP A 5 -15.85 15.47 -23.27
N ILE A 6 -15.06 15.04 -24.26
CA ILE A 6 -14.07 13.96 -24.11
C ILE A 6 -13.03 14.32 -23.05
N LEU A 7 -12.46 15.53 -23.11
CA LEU A 7 -11.45 15.98 -22.14
C LEU A 7 -12.04 16.11 -20.73
N SER A 8 -13.27 16.61 -20.60
CA SER A 8 -14.00 16.66 -19.33
C SER A 8 -14.21 15.27 -18.71
N GLN A 9 -14.56 14.27 -19.54
CA GLN A 9 -14.68 12.88 -19.10
C GLN A 9 -13.32 12.30 -18.67
N MET A 10 -12.25 12.58 -19.41
CA MET A 10 -10.90 12.14 -19.08
C MET A 10 -10.41 12.73 -17.76
N HIS A 11 -10.60 14.03 -17.53
CA HIS A 11 -10.29 14.68 -16.24
C HIS A 11 -11.07 14.05 -15.09
N SER A 12 -12.37 13.84 -15.27
CA SER A 12 -13.22 13.20 -14.26
C SER A 12 -12.74 11.78 -13.94
N ALA A 13 -12.40 11.00 -14.97
CA ALA A 13 -11.87 9.65 -14.81
C ALA A 13 -10.50 9.63 -14.10
N ILE A 14 -9.58 10.53 -14.48
CA ILE A 14 -8.27 10.68 -13.84
C ILE A 14 -8.45 11.03 -12.37
N SER A 15 -9.26 12.04 -12.06
CA SER A 15 -9.51 12.50 -10.69
C SER A 15 -10.10 11.39 -9.82
N SER A 16 -11.13 10.70 -10.31
CA SER A 16 -11.76 9.58 -9.61
C SER A 16 -10.78 8.43 -9.35
N LYS A 17 -9.97 8.04 -10.36
CA LYS A 17 -8.97 6.99 -10.20
C LYS A 17 -7.87 7.39 -9.21
N LYS A 18 -7.39 8.63 -9.26
CA LYS A 18 -6.40 9.15 -8.29
C LYS A 18 -6.94 9.14 -6.87
N ALA A 19 -8.19 9.58 -6.67
CA ALA A 19 -8.83 9.55 -5.35
C ALA A 19 -8.91 8.12 -4.79
N SER A 20 -9.35 7.16 -5.61
CA SER A 20 -9.42 5.75 -5.20
C SER A 20 -8.04 5.15 -4.89
N ILE A 21 -7.01 5.49 -5.67
CA ILE A 21 -5.63 5.04 -5.42
C ILE A 21 -5.10 5.62 -4.11
N ASN A 22 -5.29 6.92 -3.87
CA ASN A 22 -4.84 7.58 -2.65
C ASN A 22 -5.50 6.95 -1.41
N GLU A 23 -6.82 6.70 -1.45
CA GLU A 23 -7.52 6.02 -0.36
C GLU A 23 -6.94 4.62 -0.08
N LYS A 24 -6.61 3.86 -1.12
CA LYS A 24 -5.98 2.53 -0.97
C LYS A 24 -4.59 2.64 -0.36
N ILE A 25 -3.79 3.62 -0.77
CA ILE A 25 -2.46 3.88 -0.20
C ILE A 25 -2.61 4.22 1.28
N ASP A 26 -3.50 5.13 1.65
CA ASP A 26 -3.71 5.54 3.04
C ASP A 26 -4.11 4.36 3.93
N ARG A 27 -5.00 3.50 3.44
CA ARG A 27 -5.39 2.26 4.14
C ARG A 27 -4.22 1.30 4.31
N LEU A 28 -3.38 1.13 3.30
CA LEU A 28 -2.20 0.27 3.35
C LEU A 28 -1.14 0.82 4.33
N VAL A 29 -0.90 2.14 4.31
CA VAL A 29 0.00 2.80 5.27
C VAL A 29 -0.49 2.60 6.69
N LYS A 30 -1.80 2.77 6.94
CA LYS A 30 -2.40 2.52 8.25
C LYS A 30 -2.22 1.07 8.69
N ALA A 31 -2.53 0.11 7.81
CA ALA A 31 -2.39 -1.31 8.11
C ALA A 31 -0.92 -1.70 8.41
N LYS A 32 0.03 -1.14 7.67
CA LYS A 32 1.47 -1.34 7.93
C LYS A 32 1.84 -0.85 9.33
N HIS A 33 1.35 0.33 9.71
CA HIS A 33 1.61 0.89 11.03
C HIS A 33 1.04 0.02 12.14
N GLU A 34 -0.22 -0.44 12.01
CA GLU A 34 -0.87 -1.36 12.96
C GLU A 34 -0.06 -2.66 13.11
N ILE A 35 0.41 -3.26 12.01
CA ILE A 35 1.26 -4.47 12.04
C ILE A 35 2.58 -4.20 12.76
N MET A 36 3.23 -3.06 12.51
CA MET A 36 4.48 -2.71 13.19
C MET A 36 4.29 -2.53 14.70
N GLU A 37 3.15 -1.97 15.12
CA GLU A 37 2.79 -1.86 16.54
C GLU A 37 2.57 -3.24 17.17
N GLU A 38 1.81 -4.12 16.52
CA GLU A 38 1.60 -5.50 16.96
C GLU A 38 2.92 -6.29 17.04
N GLN A 39 3.77 -6.20 16.02
CA GLN A 39 5.10 -6.83 16.01
C GLN A 39 5.96 -6.35 17.18
N SER A 40 5.95 -5.05 17.47
CA SER A 40 6.67 -4.47 18.60
C SER A 40 6.13 -4.96 19.95
N MET A 41 4.81 -5.08 20.09
CA MET A 41 4.16 -5.65 21.28
C MET A 41 4.55 -7.12 21.46
N CYS A 42 4.46 -7.94 20.42
CA CYS A 42 4.86 -9.35 20.45
C CYS A 42 6.36 -9.52 20.79
N LEU A 43 7.24 -8.66 20.29
CA LEU A 43 8.66 -8.65 20.65
C LEU A 43 8.92 -8.34 22.13
N ASN A 44 8.03 -7.59 22.78
CA ASN A 44 8.10 -7.37 24.23
C ASN A 44 7.55 -8.57 25.02
N GLU A 45 6.50 -9.22 24.52
CA GLU A 45 5.90 -10.40 25.15
C GLU A 45 6.80 -11.63 25.08
N ILE A 46 7.43 -11.88 23.93
CA ILE A 46 8.33 -13.03 23.74
C ILE A 46 9.54 -12.99 24.68
N ARG A 47 9.97 -11.79 25.13
CA ARG A 47 11.01 -11.65 26.17
C ARG A 47 10.56 -12.23 27.50
N LYS A 48 9.30 -12.05 27.88
CA LYS A 48 8.74 -12.60 29.13
C LYS A 48 8.63 -14.13 29.07
N ILE A 49 8.41 -14.68 27.88
CA ILE A 49 8.45 -16.13 27.64
C ILE A 49 9.86 -16.66 27.79
N LYS A 50 10.89 -15.93 27.34
CA LYS A 50 12.28 -16.40 27.44
C LYS A 50 12.81 -16.44 28.88
N THR A 51 12.41 -15.49 29.71
CA THR A 51 12.88 -15.36 31.10
C THR A 51 11.70 -15.19 32.06
N PRO A 52 10.95 -16.27 32.36
CA PRO A 52 9.85 -16.19 33.31
C PRO A 52 10.36 -16.06 34.75
N GLU A 53 9.70 -15.25 35.56
CA GLU A 53 9.95 -15.18 37.00
C GLU A 53 9.31 -16.39 37.69
N LEU A 54 10.09 -17.46 37.86
CA LEU A 54 9.65 -18.68 38.53
C LEU A 54 10.07 -18.69 40.00
N GLY A 55 9.12 -18.96 40.90
CA GLY A 55 9.40 -19.18 42.32
C GLY A 55 10.13 -20.51 42.57
N LYS A 56 10.77 -20.63 43.74
CA LYS A 56 11.60 -21.79 44.15
C LYS A 56 10.88 -23.16 44.14
N SER A 57 9.55 -23.17 44.04
CA SER A 57 8.72 -24.38 43.98
C SER A 57 8.57 -24.98 42.58
N TRP A 58 9.10 -24.32 41.54
CA TRP A 58 9.15 -24.85 40.17
C TRP A 58 10.34 -25.78 40.01
N THR A 59 10.16 -27.06 40.38
CA THR A 59 11.18 -28.11 40.26
C THR A 59 10.56 -29.42 39.79
N GLY A 60 11.41 -30.34 39.32
CA GLY A 60 11.01 -31.67 38.85
C GLY A 60 10.15 -31.65 37.59
N GLU A 61 9.41 -32.74 37.36
CA GLU A 61 8.64 -32.97 36.12
C GLU A 61 7.68 -31.83 35.75
N ARG A 62 7.12 -31.13 36.74
CA ARG A 62 6.26 -29.95 36.49
C ARG A 62 7.02 -28.81 35.84
N SER A 63 8.27 -28.57 36.27
CA SER A 63 9.12 -27.55 35.68
C SER A 63 9.51 -27.92 34.25
N ASP A 64 9.82 -29.20 34.01
CA ASP A 64 10.25 -29.67 32.69
C ASP A 64 9.13 -29.53 31.65
N LYS A 65 7.89 -29.93 32.00
CA LYS A 65 6.72 -29.74 31.13
C LYS A 65 6.40 -28.28 30.86
N PHE A 66 6.61 -27.41 31.84
CA PHE A 66 6.43 -25.97 31.65
C PHE A 66 7.50 -25.38 30.74
N GLU A 67 8.75 -25.80 30.88
CA GLU A 67 9.84 -25.42 29.99
C GLU A 67 9.53 -25.82 28.54
N GLU A 68 9.11 -27.06 28.30
CA GLU A 68 8.75 -27.57 26.98
C GLU A 68 7.64 -26.73 26.33
N ALA A 69 6.51 -26.56 27.03
CA ALA A 69 5.40 -25.74 26.53
C ALA A 69 5.80 -24.27 26.27
N ARG A 70 6.73 -23.74 27.07
CA ARG A 70 7.26 -22.39 26.90
C ARG A 70 8.14 -22.26 25.67
N GLN A 71 8.98 -23.26 25.40
CA GLN A 71 9.81 -23.29 24.19
C GLN A 71 8.92 -23.40 22.94
N ASP A 72 7.89 -24.24 22.96
CA ASP A 72 6.94 -24.35 21.85
C ASP A 72 6.25 -23.02 21.56
N ALA A 73 5.74 -22.36 22.61
CA ALA A 73 5.13 -21.04 22.48
C ALA A 73 6.13 -19.99 21.95
N TYR A 74 7.39 -20.02 22.42
CA TYR A 74 8.45 -19.15 21.91
C TYR A 74 8.69 -19.36 20.41
N GLN A 75 8.80 -20.61 19.94
CA GLN A 75 9.07 -20.90 18.52
C GLN A 75 7.93 -20.43 17.63
N VAL A 76 6.67 -20.67 18.04
CA VAL A 76 5.50 -20.20 17.29
C VAL A 76 5.48 -18.68 17.21
N MET A 77 5.66 -17.98 18.33
CA MET A 77 5.69 -16.52 18.35
C MET A 77 6.87 -15.95 17.55
N PHE A 78 8.04 -16.60 17.62
CA PHE A 78 9.21 -16.20 16.85
C PHE A 78 8.94 -16.27 15.35
N GLY A 79 8.31 -17.35 14.87
CA GLY A 79 7.89 -17.50 13.48
C GLY A 79 6.88 -16.42 13.07
N VAL A 80 5.84 -16.18 13.86
CA VAL A 80 4.86 -15.10 13.54
C VAL A 80 5.54 -13.73 13.44
N ILE A 81 6.45 -13.41 14.37
CA ILE A 81 7.14 -12.13 14.41
C ILE A 81 8.07 -11.94 13.20
N HIS A 82 8.83 -12.96 12.83
CA HIS A 82 9.93 -12.82 11.85
C HIS A 82 9.59 -13.35 10.45
N ASP A 83 8.56 -14.17 10.31
CA ASP A 83 8.13 -14.70 9.02
C ASP A 83 6.84 -13.99 8.57
N ASP A 84 5.76 -14.12 9.35
CA ASP A 84 4.44 -13.64 8.94
C ASP A 84 4.36 -12.11 8.89
N TYR A 85 4.75 -11.42 9.97
CA TYR A 85 4.70 -9.95 10.01
C TYR A 85 5.67 -9.30 9.03
N ASP A 86 6.85 -9.87 8.81
CA ASP A 86 7.81 -9.35 7.84
C ASP A 86 7.29 -9.54 6.40
N ASP A 87 6.67 -10.69 6.08
CA ASP A 87 6.01 -10.94 4.80
C ASP A 87 4.83 -9.99 4.54
N TYR A 88 3.98 -9.75 5.55
CA TYR A 88 2.88 -8.79 5.42
C TYR A 88 3.38 -7.36 5.17
N GLN A 89 4.38 -6.92 5.91
CA GLN A 89 4.99 -5.61 5.69
C GLN A 89 5.58 -5.48 4.28
N TRP A 90 6.25 -6.53 3.79
CA TRP A 90 6.80 -6.55 2.44
C TRP A 90 5.70 -6.48 1.36
N LYS A 91 4.64 -7.28 1.50
CA LYS A 91 3.50 -7.28 0.56
C LYS A 91 2.80 -5.93 0.52
N ILE A 92 2.62 -5.29 1.68
CA ILE A 92 2.03 -3.95 1.77
C ILE A 92 2.91 -2.93 1.05
N GLU A 93 4.22 -2.94 1.30
CA GLU A 93 5.16 -2.00 0.66
C GLU A 93 5.20 -2.16 -0.86
N ALA A 94 5.20 -3.40 -1.35
CA ALA A 94 5.13 -3.70 -2.77
C ALA A 94 3.84 -3.15 -3.42
N MET A 95 2.71 -3.29 -2.72
CA MET A 95 1.43 -2.76 -3.20
C MET A 95 1.40 -1.23 -3.19
N ILE A 96 1.91 -0.58 -2.14
CA ILE A 96 2.06 0.88 -2.09
C ILE A 96 2.91 1.38 -3.26
N THR A 97 4.04 0.70 -3.53
CA THR A 97 4.93 1.04 -4.64
C THR A 97 4.21 0.96 -5.99
N LYS A 98 3.45 -0.12 -6.22
CA LYS A 98 2.63 -0.30 -7.42
C LYS A 98 1.60 0.83 -7.58
N LEU A 99 0.86 1.13 -6.52
CA LEU A 99 -0.17 2.18 -6.52
C LEU A 99 0.44 3.58 -6.76
N ASN A 100 1.61 3.87 -6.19
CA ASN A 100 2.33 5.12 -6.46
C ASN A 100 2.78 5.24 -7.92
N ALA A 101 3.23 4.14 -8.54
CA ALA A 101 3.54 4.12 -9.96
C ALA A 101 2.29 4.41 -10.82
N GLU A 102 1.15 3.78 -10.50
CA GLU A 102 -0.14 4.06 -11.16
C GLU A 102 -0.56 5.53 -10.99
N ASN A 103 -0.40 6.10 -9.79
CA ASN A 103 -0.72 7.51 -9.52
C ASN A 103 0.18 8.48 -10.31
N THR A 104 1.45 8.12 -10.49
CA THR A 104 2.41 8.87 -11.31
C THR A 104 1.97 8.88 -12.77
N LEU A 105 1.56 7.73 -13.32
CA LEU A 105 1.03 7.64 -14.69
C LEU A 105 -0.22 8.48 -14.88
N LEU A 106 -1.16 8.44 -13.92
CA LEU A 106 -2.36 9.27 -13.95
C LEU A 106 -2.05 10.77 -13.85
N SER A 107 -1.00 11.16 -13.12
CA SER A 107 -0.57 12.55 -13.05
C SER A 107 0.02 13.04 -14.37
N ILE A 108 0.77 12.19 -15.08
CA ILE A 108 1.23 12.48 -16.45
C ILE A 108 0.04 12.62 -17.39
N ALA A 109 -0.96 11.73 -17.31
CA ALA A 109 -2.18 11.87 -18.10
C ALA A 109 -2.93 13.17 -17.78
N GLY A 110 -2.99 13.58 -16.51
CA GLY A 110 -3.57 14.87 -16.11
C GLY A 110 -2.89 16.06 -16.78
N ASN A 111 -1.55 16.08 -16.83
CA ASN A 111 -0.80 17.13 -17.52
C ASN A 111 -1.08 17.15 -19.02
N ILE A 112 -1.15 15.98 -19.67
CA ILE A 112 -1.49 15.87 -21.11
C ILE A 112 -2.91 16.39 -21.37
N ALA A 113 -3.86 16.11 -20.48
CA ALA A 113 -5.24 16.61 -20.60
C ALA A 113 -5.29 18.14 -20.45
N GLN A 114 -4.52 18.73 -19.54
CA GLN A 114 -4.39 20.19 -19.40
C GLN A 114 -3.76 20.85 -20.64
N GLU A 115 -2.75 20.21 -21.23
CA GLU A 115 -2.16 20.69 -22.49
C GLU A 115 -3.18 20.63 -23.64
N ALA A 116 -3.98 19.57 -23.70
CA ALA A 116 -5.05 19.44 -24.70
C ALA A 116 -6.14 20.51 -24.52
N ASP A 117 -6.52 20.84 -23.28
CA ASP A 117 -7.44 21.96 -23.00
C ASP A 117 -6.87 23.29 -23.47
N HIS A 118 -5.59 23.55 -23.21
CA HIS A 118 -4.94 24.77 -23.69
C HIS A 118 -4.96 24.84 -25.22
N LEU A 119 -4.62 23.75 -25.91
CA LEU A 119 -4.62 23.70 -27.36
C LEU A 119 -6.03 23.85 -27.93
N LEU A 120 -7.03 23.23 -27.32
CA LEU A 120 -8.44 23.38 -27.72
C LEU A 120 -8.90 24.85 -27.62
N ASN A 121 -8.45 25.57 -26.60
CA ASN A 121 -8.74 26.99 -26.43
C ASN A 121 -8.08 27.89 -27.50
N LYS A 122 -7.04 27.41 -28.20
CA LYS A 122 -6.42 28.14 -29.33
C LYS A 122 -7.21 27.99 -30.65
N GLY A 123 -8.18 27.09 -30.71
CA GLY A 123 -9.03 26.92 -31.88
C GLY A 123 -8.40 26.11 -33.01
N GLU A 124 -8.79 26.41 -34.26
CA GLU A 124 -8.56 25.55 -35.43
C GLU A 124 -7.08 25.26 -35.73
N GLU A 125 -6.17 26.21 -35.49
CA GLU A 125 -4.73 26.05 -35.77
C GLU A 125 -4.06 24.94 -34.94
N ALA A 126 -4.68 24.51 -33.84
CA ALA A 126 -4.13 23.52 -32.92
C ALA A 126 -4.85 22.16 -32.96
N PHE A 127 -5.78 21.96 -33.90
CA PHE A 127 -6.71 20.82 -33.88
C PHE A 127 -6.01 19.45 -34.01
N GLU A 128 -5.04 19.33 -34.92
CA GLU A 128 -4.25 18.10 -35.08
C GLU A 128 -3.49 17.73 -33.79
N GLN A 129 -3.02 18.73 -33.05
CA GLN A 129 -2.31 18.53 -31.79
C GLN A 129 -3.26 18.08 -30.67
N VAL A 130 -4.48 18.63 -30.62
CA VAL A 130 -5.53 18.19 -29.70
C VAL A 130 -5.88 16.72 -29.94
N GLU A 131 -6.10 16.33 -31.20
CA GLU A 131 -6.44 14.96 -31.56
C GLU A 131 -5.35 13.97 -31.15
N SER A 132 -4.08 14.30 -31.42
CA SER A 132 -2.92 13.51 -31.01
C SER A 132 -2.84 13.33 -29.48
N LYS A 133 -3.05 14.39 -28.71
CA LYS A 133 -3.03 14.34 -27.23
C LYS A 133 -4.18 13.50 -26.68
N ILE A 134 -5.38 13.62 -27.26
CA ILE A 134 -6.54 12.79 -26.88
C ILE A 134 -6.29 11.32 -27.21
N ALA A 135 -5.62 11.02 -28.32
CA ALA A 135 -5.23 9.65 -28.64
C ALA A 135 -4.21 9.08 -27.62
N ASP A 136 -3.21 9.85 -27.19
CA ASP A 136 -2.27 9.44 -26.14
C ASP A 136 -3.00 9.20 -24.80
N LEU A 137 -3.93 10.09 -24.43
CA LEU A 137 -4.75 9.91 -23.23
C LEU A 137 -5.58 8.64 -23.28
N LYS A 138 -6.22 8.33 -24.42
CA LYS A 138 -6.97 7.09 -24.59
C LYS A 138 -6.09 5.87 -24.34
N ARG A 139 -4.88 5.85 -24.91
CA ARG A 139 -3.92 4.74 -24.77
C ARG A 139 -3.41 4.53 -23.34
N ARG A 140 -3.41 5.59 -22.52
CA ARG A 140 -2.90 5.52 -21.13
C ARG A 140 -3.99 5.19 -20.12
N LEU A 141 -5.23 5.58 -20.40
CA LEU A 141 -6.35 5.44 -19.47
C LEU A 141 -7.17 4.17 -19.67
N PHE A 142 -7.14 3.62 -20.89
CA PHE A 142 -7.88 2.45 -21.37
C PHE A 142 -6.92 1.45 -22.02
#